data_AF-A0A8B6DN84-F1
#
_entry.id   AF-A0A8B6DN84-F1
#
_cell.length_a   1.000
_cell.length_b   1.000
_cell.length_c   1.000
_cell.angle_alpha   90.00
_cell.angle_beta   90.00
_cell.angle_gamma   90.00
#
_symmetry.space_group_name_H-M   'P 1'
#
loop_
_entity.id
_entity.type
_entity.pdbx_description
1 polymer ?
#
loop_
_entity_poly.entity_id
_entity_poly.type
_entity_poly.pdbx_seq_one_letter_code
_entity_poly.pdbx_strand_id
1 'polypeptide(L)'
;MKSILEMIPDINHLSSPLPKINSFKANIKKILKSYFIDLWNTEFGKAFRCLQPENIGKVLINALDCRTDKQMVLCALHLISTLVQYNKVVSSLCICTEGCVLLNMYQACTDLIETETGESMLVIGKLVLEILLSIQNVHKGGIVLLCEAGCNCSIKVVQTVVLLVHKLLNIYENSQNQSILDDIIKGLQLLHIMSQKQNNFAENHFHVEHQYVQFVCGLLKVLKDLPGNYESEIMAIGDLWDFNQDDSEIQESDEEPG
;
A
#
# COMPACT_ATOMS: atom_id res chain seq x y z
N MET A 1 30.55 -14.63 -25.77
CA MET A 1 29.68 -13.99 -24.76
C MET A 1 28.39 -13.59 -25.44
N LYS A 2 27.31 -14.29 -25.11
CA LYS A 2 25.99 -14.10 -25.70
C LYS A 2 25.37 -12.78 -25.23
N SER A 3 24.68 -12.12 -26.14
CA SER A 3 23.95 -10.88 -25.91
C SER A 3 22.82 -11.10 -24.91
N ILE A 4 22.65 -10.15 -23.98
CA ILE A 4 21.57 -10.08 -22.96
C ILE A 4 20.16 -10.08 -23.61
N LEU A 5 20.07 -9.96 -24.93
CA LEU A 5 18.85 -10.16 -25.73
C LEU A 5 18.31 -11.61 -25.72
N GLU A 6 19.06 -12.62 -25.25
CA GLU A 6 18.59 -14.01 -25.16
C GLU A 6 18.01 -14.42 -23.78
N MET A 7 17.92 -13.51 -22.79
CA MET A 7 17.45 -13.82 -21.42
C MET A 7 16.07 -13.23 -21.05
N ILE A 8 15.34 -12.68 -22.02
CA ILE A 8 13.95 -12.24 -21.81
C ILE A 8 13.04 -13.30 -22.44
N PRO A 9 12.12 -13.94 -21.69
CA PRO A 9 11.10 -14.80 -22.29
C PRO A 9 10.29 -13.98 -23.31
N ASP A 10 10.26 -14.48 -24.54
CA ASP A 10 9.54 -13.98 -25.71
C ASP A 10 8.38 -13.00 -25.41
N ILE A 11 8.63 -11.71 -25.64
CA ILE A 11 7.56 -10.71 -25.84
C ILE A 11 6.90 -10.88 -27.24
N ASN A 12 7.38 -11.83 -28.06
CA ASN A 12 6.83 -12.13 -29.39
C ASN A 12 5.46 -12.85 -29.38
N HIS A 13 4.91 -13.19 -28.22
CA HIS A 13 3.49 -13.60 -28.13
C HIS A 13 2.50 -12.44 -27.98
N LEU A 14 2.93 -11.18 -28.09
CA LEU A 14 2.03 -10.08 -28.46
C LEU A 14 1.71 -10.09 -29.96
N SER A 15 1.20 -11.22 -30.45
CA SER A 15 0.47 -11.31 -31.71
C SER A 15 -0.95 -10.74 -31.52
N SER A 16 -1.07 -9.47 -31.12
CA SER A 16 -2.29 -8.67 -31.32
C SER A 16 -1.94 -7.18 -31.28
N PRO A 17 -2.60 -6.34 -32.09
CA PRO A 17 -1.89 -5.46 -33.00
C PRO A 17 -1.34 -4.19 -32.31
N LEU A 18 -0.39 -3.53 -32.98
CA LEU A 18 0.18 -2.21 -32.70
C LEU A 18 -0.81 -1.11 -32.18
N PRO A 19 -2.13 -1.10 -32.48
CA PRO A 19 -3.08 -0.15 -31.92
C PRO A 19 -3.16 -0.11 -30.39
N LYS A 20 -2.90 -1.22 -29.68
CA LYS A 20 -3.05 -1.29 -28.20
C LYS A 20 -1.93 -0.56 -27.45
N ILE A 21 -0.71 -0.53 -27.99
CA ILE A 21 0.43 0.19 -27.38
C ILE A 21 0.27 1.70 -27.60
N ASN A 22 -0.21 2.10 -28.78
CA ASN A 22 -0.49 3.50 -29.06
C ASN A 22 -1.70 4.01 -28.27
N SER A 23 -2.74 3.19 -28.04
CA SER A 23 -3.84 3.58 -27.16
C SER A 23 -3.43 3.61 -25.68
N PHE A 24 -2.54 2.73 -25.23
CA PHE A 24 -1.95 2.78 -23.88
C PHE A 24 -1.09 4.04 -23.66
N LYS A 25 -0.19 4.36 -24.60
CA LYS A 25 0.60 5.60 -24.57
C LYS A 25 -0.30 6.83 -24.64
N ALA A 26 -1.35 6.82 -25.48
CA ALA A 26 -2.31 7.92 -25.56
C ALA A 26 -3.17 8.07 -24.30
N ASN A 27 -3.58 6.96 -23.67
CA ASN A 27 -4.34 6.96 -22.42
C ASN A 27 -3.48 7.42 -21.24
N ILE A 28 -2.26 6.89 -21.08
CA ILE A 28 -1.31 7.40 -20.09
C ILE A 28 -1.05 8.89 -20.34
N LYS A 29 -0.76 9.31 -21.57
CA LYS A 29 -0.55 10.73 -21.88
C LYS A 29 -1.78 11.60 -21.60
N LYS A 30 -2.99 11.09 -21.86
CA LYS A 30 -4.26 11.78 -21.57
C LYS A 30 -4.54 11.87 -20.07
N ILE A 31 -4.28 10.80 -19.32
CA ILE A 31 -4.44 10.74 -17.86
C ILE A 31 -3.38 11.61 -17.19
N LEU A 32 -2.11 11.45 -17.56
CA LEU A 32 -1.04 12.33 -17.11
C LEU A 32 -1.38 13.80 -17.42
N LYS A 33 -1.93 14.12 -18.60
CA LYS A 33 -2.31 15.49 -18.93
C LYS A 33 -3.54 15.99 -18.14
N SER A 34 -4.47 15.11 -17.76
CA SER A 34 -5.65 15.49 -16.97
C SER A 34 -5.32 15.69 -15.49
N TYR A 35 -4.41 14.88 -14.93
CA TYR A 35 -3.97 15.01 -13.54
C TYR A 35 -2.85 16.05 -13.35
N PHE A 36 -2.02 16.28 -14.38
CA PHE A 36 -0.85 17.14 -14.27
C PHE A 36 -0.94 18.40 -15.13
N ILE A 37 -2.13 18.99 -15.32
CA ILE A 37 -2.30 20.13 -16.24
C ILE A 37 -1.38 21.32 -15.90
N ASP A 38 -1.18 21.55 -14.60
CA ASP A 38 -0.35 22.64 -14.06
C ASP A 38 1.15 22.32 -14.13
N LEU A 39 1.50 21.04 -14.02
CA LEU A 39 2.89 20.56 -14.12
C LEU A 39 3.28 20.19 -15.57
N TRP A 40 2.32 20.11 -16.48
CA TRP A 40 2.49 19.59 -17.85
C TRP A 40 3.50 20.40 -18.65
N ASN A 41 3.55 21.71 -18.46
CA ASN A 41 4.41 22.61 -19.22
C ASN A 41 5.80 22.84 -18.58
N THR A 42 6.05 22.27 -17.41
CA THR A 42 7.34 22.37 -16.72
C THR A 42 8.40 21.44 -17.35
N GLU A 43 9.67 21.61 -16.97
CA GLU A 43 10.75 20.66 -17.28
C GLU A 43 10.39 19.23 -16.82
N PHE A 44 9.69 19.09 -15.69
CA PHE A 44 9.21 17.79 -15.20
C PHE A 44 8.10 17.21 -16.07
N GLY A 45 7.17 18.03 -16.55
CA GLY A 45 6.21 17.63 -17.57
C GLY A 45 6.90 17.08 -18.83
N LYS A 46 8.14 17.51 -19.16
CA LYS A 46 8.92 16.91 -20.27
C LYS A 46 9.35 15.47 -19.96
N ALA A 47 9.76 15.17 -18.72
CA ALA A 47 10.10 13.80 -18.30
C ALA A 47 8.90 12.85 -18.42
N PHE A 48 7.72 13.27 -17.96
CA PHE A 48 6.47 12.50 -18.12
C PHE A 48 6.02 12.39 -19.59
N ARG A 49 6.27 13.41 -20.43
CA ARG A 49 6.00 13.37 -21.89
C ARG A 49 6.89 12.38 -22.66
N CYS A 50 8.06 12.06 -22.11
CA CYS A 50 9.06 11.15 -22.70
C CYS A 50 9.05 9.75 -22.06
N LEU A 51 8.04 9.40 -21.25
CA LEU A 51 7.90 8.09 -20.62
C LEU A 51 7.88 6.96 -21.67
N GLN A 52 9.05 6.35 -21.86
CA GLN A 52 9.16 5.03 -22.46
C GLN A 52 8.84 3.99 -21.39
N PRO A 53 8.19 2.86 -21.75
CA PRO A 53 7.92 1.77 -20.82
C PRO A 53 9.14 1.34 -20.00
N GLU A 54 10.34 1.34 -20.61
CA GLU A 54 11.60 0.98 -19.93
C GLU A 54 12.06 1.95 -18.82
N ASN A 55 11.55 3.19 -18.78
CA ASN A 55 12.01 4.23 -17.84
C ASN A 55 10.99 4.60 -16.76
N ILE A 56 9.78 4.03 -16.80
CA ILE A 56 8.69 4.37 -15.87
C ILE A 56 9.12 4.14 -14.41
N GLY A 57 9.77 3.00 -14.12
CA GLY A 57 10.22 2.70 -12.76
C GLY A 57 11.21 3.73 -12.20
N LYS A 58 12.20 4.15 -12.98
CA LYS A 58 13.19 5.16 -12.55
C LYS A 58 12.56 6.53 -12.31
N VAL A 59 11.63 6.95 -13.17
CA VAL A 59 10.92 8.22 -13.01
C VAL A 59 10.07 8.19 -11.73
N LEU A 60 9.37 7.07 -11.48
CA LEU A 60 8.59 6.90 -10.26
C LEU A 60 9.45 6.92 -9.00
N ILE A 61 10.56 6.18 -8.99
CA ILE A 61 11.49 6.15 -7.84
C ILE A 61 12.02 7.56 -7.55
N ASN A 62 12.53 8.27 -8.56
CA ASN A 62 13.04 9.63 -8.36
C ASN A 62 11.97 10.60 -7.85
N ALA A 63 10.71 10.44 -8.27
CA ALA A 63 9.61 11.27 -7.81
C ALA A 63 9.20 10.93 -6.37
N LEU A 64 9.20 9.65 -5.99
CA LEU A 64 8.93 9.17 -4.63
C LEU A 64 10.05 9.54 -3.64
N ASP A 65 11.29 9.57 -4.11
CA ASP A 65 12.47 9.98 -3.32
C ASP A 65 12.53 11.50 -3.08
N CYS A 66 11.73 12.29 -3.80
CA CYS A 66 11.64 13.73 -3.61
C CYS A 66 10.81 14.08 -2.36
N ARG A 67 11.22 13.57 -1.19
CA ARG A 67 10.49 13.67 0.09
C ARG A 67 10.26 15.10 0.58
N THR A 68 11.04 16.06 0.05
CA THR A 68 10.87 17.49 0.31
C THR A 68 9.72 18.12 -0.47
N ASP A 69 9.24 17.49 -1.55
CA ASP A 69 8.15 17.99 -2.38
C ASP A 69 6.96 17.01 -2.34
N LYS A 70 6.02 17.30 -1.44
CA LYS A 70 4.77 16.55 -1.29
C LYS A 70 4.00 16.41 -2.61
N GLN A 71 3.95 17.47 -3.42
CA GLN A 71 3.18 17.43 -4.67
C GLN A 71 3.82 16.44 -5.64
N MET A 72 5.14 16.38 -5.70
CA MET A 72 5.85 15.38 -6.50
C MET A 72 5.51 13.95 -6.08
N VAL A 73 5.52 13.67 -4.77
CA VAL A 73 5.16 12.35 -4.24
C VAL A 73 3.70 12.01 -4.56
N LEU A 74 2.77 12.93 -4.34
CA LEU A 74 1.35 12.74 -4.69
C LEU A 74 1.15 12.47 -6.19
N CYS A 75 1.91 13.17 -7.04
CA CYS A 75 1.90 12.95 -8.48
C CYS A 75 2.34 11.52 -8.84
N ALA A 76 3.41 11.04 -8.20
CA ALA A 76 3.87 9.68 -8.38
C ALA A 76 2.81 8.65 -7.93
N LEU A 77 2.17 8.88 -6.79
CA LEU A 77 1.10 8.01 -6.29
C LEU A 77 -0.11 7.96 -7.23
N HIS A 78 -0.57 9.10 -7.75
CA HIS A 78 -1.65 9.14 -8.74
C HIS A 78 -1.29 8.44 -10.07
N LEU A 79 -0.03 8.55 -10.49
CA LEU A 79 0.43 7.79 -11.64
C LEU A 79 0.43 6.29 -11.33
N ILE A 80 0.91 5.88 -10.16
CA ILE A 80 0.89 4.47 -9.75
C ILE A 80 -0.55 3.94 -9.70
N SER A 81 -1.50 4.67 -9.12
CA SER A 81 -2.92 4.24 -9.05
C SER A 81 -3.54 4.01 -10.42
N THR A 82 -3.12 4.79 -11.42
CA THR A 82 -3.50 4.56 -12.82
C THR A 82 -2.83 3.32 -13.41
N LEU A 83 -1.54 3.14 -13.12
CA LEU A 83 -0.72 2.08 -13.71
C LEU A 83 -1.04 0.69 -13.17
N VAL A 84 -1.43 0.56 -11.90
CA VAL A 84 -1.76 -0.73 -11.26
C VAL A 84 -3.00 -1.40 -11.85
N GLN A 85 -3.77 -0.69 -12.68
CA GLN A 85 -4.85 -1.26 -13.49
C GLN A 85 -4.34 -2.18 -14.61
N TYR A 86 -3.02 -2.23 -14.85
CA TYR A 86 -2.41 -3.03 -15.90
C TYR A 86 -1.50 -4.11 -15.31
N ASN A 87 -1.93 -5.38 -15.40
CA ASN A 87 -1.24 -6.55 -14.85
C ASN A 87 0.28 -6.57 -15.15
N LYS A 88 0.69 -6.33 -16.40
CA LYS A 88 2.11 -6.30 -16.79
C LYS A 88 2.94 -5.24 -16.05
N VAL A 89 2.33 -4.12 -15.69
CA VAL A 89 3.00 -3.05 -14.95
C VAL A 89 3.15 -3.45 -13.49
N VAL A 90 2.10 -4.03 -12.88
CA VAL A 90 2.12 -4.50 -11.49
C VAL A 90 3.30 -5.45 -11.25
N SER A 91 3.53 -6.42 -12.14
CA SER A 91 4.68 -7.35 -12.01
C SER A 91 6.04 -6.68 -12.09
N SER A 92 6.13 -5.44 -12.62
CA SER A 92 7.37 -4.68 -12.72
C SER A 92 7.60 -3.67 -11.58
N LEU A 93 6.61 -3.48 -10.69
CA LEU A 93 6.73 -2.56 -9.56
C LEU A 93 7.59 -3.12 -8.42
N CYS A 94 7.67 -4.45 -8.31
CA CYS A 94 8.56 -5.16 -7.41
C CYS A 94 9.54 -6.00 -8.23
N ILE A 95 10.82 -5.66 -8.16
CA ILE A 95 11.92 -6.38 -8.83
C ILE A 95 12.78 -7.17 -7.83
N CYS A 96 12.27 -7.43 -6.61
CA CYS A 96 12.94 -8.16 -5.53
C CYS A 96 14.34 -7.61 -5.18
N THR A 97 14.52 -6.28 -5.22
CA THR A 97 15.74 -5.58 -4.77
C THR A 97 15.37 -4.32 -3.98
N GLU A 98 16.34 -3.62 -3.40
CA GLU A 98 16.10 -2.34 -2.70
C GLU A 98 15.62 -1.22 -3.65
N GLY A 99 15.74 -1.39 -4.97
CA GLY A 99 15.29 -0.44 -5.98
C GLY A 99 13.82 -0.61 -6.40
N CYS A 100 12.99 -1.29 -5.63
CA CYS A 100 11.57 -1.50 -5.98
C CYS A 100 10.77 -0.19 -5.94
N VAL A 101 9.91 0.02 -6.94
CA VAL A 101 8.96 1.14 -6.94
C VAL A 101 8.02 1.02 -5.74
N LEU A 102 7.54 -0.20 -5.42
CA LEU A 102 6.67 -0.42 -4.25
C LEU A 102 7.38 -0.09 -2.93
N LEU A 103 8.65 -0.46 -2.78
CA LEU A 103 9.39 -0.15 -1.56
C LEU A 103 9.53 1.36 -1.35
N ASN A 104 9.93 2.08 -2.39
CA ASN A 104 10.01 3.55 -2.37
C ASN A 104 8.64 4.18 -2.10
N MET A 105 7.58 3.61 -2.66
CA MET A 105 6.21 4.05 -2.42
C MET A 105 5.82 3.88 -0.94
N TYR A 106 6.06 2.72 -0.33
CA TYR A 106 5.75 2.48 1.07
C TYR A 106 6.51 3.42 2.00
N GLN A 107 7.79 3.65 1.73
CA GLN A 107 8.59 4.60 2.51
C GLN A 107 8.06 6.02 2.38
N ALA A 108 7.78 6.49 1.16
CA ALA A 108 7.25 7.83 0.92
C ALA A 108 5.86 8.02 1.56
N CYS A 109 5.00 7.00 1.46
CA CYS A 109 3.70 7.01 2.12
C CYS A 109 3.82 7.04 3.64
N THR A 110 4.77 6.29 4.22
CA THR A 110 4.99 6.27 5.68
C THR A 110 5.35 7.67 6.19
N ASP A 111 6.28 8.36 5.54
CA ASP A 111 6.66 9.73 5.90
C ASP A 111 5.47 10.70 5.77
N LEU A 112 4.65 10.54 4.72
CA LEU A 112 3.45 11.33 4.52
C LEU A 112 2.38 11.05 5.61
N ILE A 113 2.17 9.79 6.00
CA ILE A 113 1.19 9.40 7.02
C ILE A 113 1.54 10.02 8.39
N GLU A 114 2.83 10.06 8.71
CA GLU A 114 3.31 10.64 9.96
C GLU A 114 3.11 12.16 9.98
N THR A 115 3.42 12.84 8.88
CA THR A 115 3.44 14.31 8.80
C THR A 115 2.09 14.94 8.47
N GLU A 116 1.24 14.27 7.70
CA GLU A 116 -0.01 14.82 7.19
C GLU A 116 -1.18 14.66 8.18
N THR A 117 -2.13 15.59 8.08
CA THR A 117 -3.33 15.64 8.94
C THR A 117 -4.56 16.11 8.15
N GLY A 118 -5.75 15.94 8.73
CA GLY A 118 -7.01 16.43 8.16
C GLY A 118 -7.31 15.88 6.77
N GLU A 119 -7.84 16.73 5.88
CA GLU A 119 -8.28 16.35 4.54
C GLU A 119 -7.15 15.80 3.66
N SER A 120 -5.94 16.35 3.77
CA SER A 120 -4.76 15.86 3.02
C SER A 120 -4.47 14.39 3.35
N MET A 121 -4.57 14.02 4.64
CA MET A 121 -4.36 12.65 5.08
C MET A 121 -5.43 11.70 4.56
N LEU A 122 -6.69 12.15 4.45
CA LEU A 122 -7.78 11.34 3.88
C LEU A 122 -7.56 11.06 2.38
N VAL A 123 -7.10 12.06 1.62
CA VAL A 123 -6.76 11.90 0.20
C VAL A 123 -5.62 10.91 0.02
N ILE A 124 -4.55 11.04 0.80
CA ILE A 124 -3.40 10.13 0.78
C ILE A 124 -3.84 8.72 1.14
N GLY A 125 -4.60 8.56 2.23
CA GLY A 125 -5.05 7.27 2.69
C GLY A 125 -5.88 6.52 1.68
N LYS A 126 -6.87 7.21 1.09
CA LYS A 126 -7.70 6.64 0.04
C LYS A 126 -6.88 6.22 -1.18
N LEU A 127 -5.93 7.06 -1.60
CA LEU A 127 -5.08 6.78 -2.76
C LEU A 127 -4.18 5.55 -2.53
N VAL A 128 -3.58 5.42 -1.34
CA VAL A 128 -2.75 4.27 -0.98
C VAL A 128 -3.57 2.99 -0.93
N LEU A 129 -4.74 3.00 -0.30
CA LEU A 129 -5.64 1.85 -0.27
C LEU A 129 -6.10 1.46 -1.67
N GLU A 130 -6.45 2.43 -2.52
CA GLU A 130 -6.86 2.18 -3.90
C GLU A 130 -5.75 1.49 -4.72
N ILE A 131 -4.49 1.92 -4.55
CA ILE A 131 -3.33 1.29 -5.18
C ILE A 131 -3.20 -0.17 -4.73
N LEU A 132 -3.21 -0.43 -3.42
CA LEU A 132 -3.02 -1.76 -2.85
C LEU A 132 -4.13 -2.73 -3.24
N LEU A 133 -5.39 -2.30 -3.11
CA LEU A 133 -6.56 -3.08 -3.52
C LEU A 133 -6.56 -3.35 -5.03
N SER A 134 -6.12 -2.39 -5.85
CA SER A 134 -5.99 -2.60 -7.29
C SER A 134 -4.93 -3.64 -7.62
N ILE A 135 -3.77 -3.60 -6.95
CA ILE A 135 -2.72 -4.62 -7.10
C ILE A 135 -3.28 -6.01 -6.74
N GLN A 136 -3.97 -6.12 -5.61
CA GLN A 136 -4.58 -7.37 -5.15
C GLN A 136 -5.59 -7.92 -6.17
N ASN A 137 -6.47 -7.08 -6.70
CA ASN A 137 -7.61 -7.50 -7.52
C ASN A 137 -7.26 -7.73 -9.01
N VAL A 138 -6.31 -6.97 -9.56
CA VAL A 138 -5.99 -7.00 -11.00
C VAL A 138 -4.97 -8.10 -11.34
N HIS A 139 -4.06 -8.42 -10.42
CA HIS A 139 -2.97 -9.35 -10.68
C HIS A 139 -3.28 -10.73 -10.10
N LYS A 140 -3.16 -11.80 -10.91
CA LYS A 140 -3.46 -13.20 -10.49
C LYS A 140 -2.60 -13.71 -9.32
N GLY A 141 -1.52 -13.01 -8.98
CA GLY A 141 -0.72 -13.22 -7.77
C GLY A 141 -0.46 -11.89 -7.04
N GLY A 142 -1.41 -10.95 -7.09
CA GLY A 142 -1.25 -9.61 -6.52
C GLY A 142 -0.98 -9.65 -5.03
N ILE A 143 -1.73 -10.47 -4.29
CA ILE A 143 -1.50 -10.66 -2.86
C ILE A 143 -0.13 -11.28 -2.57
N VAL A 144 0.32 -12.25 -3.38
CA VAL A 144 1.65 -12.86 -3.29
C VAL A 144 2.74 -11.82 -3.55
N LEU A 145 2.54 -10.93 -4.54
CA LEU A 145 3.47 -9.84 -4.83
C LEU A 145 3.58 -8.84 -3.67
N LEU A 146 2.48 -8.58 -2.95
CA LEU A 146 2.50 -7.74 -1.75
C LEU A 146 3.12 -8.48 -0.55
N CYS A 147 2.82 -9.78 -0.38
CA CYS A 147 3.07 -10.51 0.86
C CYS A 147 4.39 -11.29 0.88
N GLU A 148 4.81 -11.82 -0.26
CA GLU A 148 5.90 -12.80 -0.41
C GLU A 148 6.99 -12.28 -1.34
N ALA A 149 7.10 -10.96 -1.50
CA ALA A 149 8.21 -10.37 -2.22
C ALA A 149 9.54 -10.78 -1.56
N GLY A 150 10.52 -11.19 -2.36
CA GLY A 150 11.87 -11.55 -1.90
C GLY A 150 12.72 -10.34 -1.47
N CYS A 151 12.10 -9.20 -1.18
CA CYS A 151 12.74 -7.98 -0.66
C CYS A 151 11.85 -7.31 0.39
N ASN A 152 12.32 -6.20 0.95
CA ASN A 152 11.65 -5.49 2.06
C ASN A 152 10.24 -4.94 1.76
N CYS A 153 9.72 -5.09 0.54
CA CYS A 153 8.34 -4.71 0.19
C CYS A 153 7.29 -5.36 1.09
N SER A 154 7.45 -6.65 1.40
CA SER A 154 6.48 -7.43 2.19
C SER A 154 6.39 -6.99 3.65
N ILE A 155 7.51 -6.56 4.22
CA ILE A 155 7.59 -5.98 5.57
C ILE A 155 6.96 -4.59 5.54
N LYS A 156 7.41 -3.74 4.61
CA LYS A 156 7.01 -2.34 4.57
C LYS A 156 5.54 -2.13 4.22
N VAL A 157 4.94 -2.99 3.38
CA VAL A 157 3.51 -2.88 3.09
C VAL A 157 2.65 -3.05 4.34
N VAL A 158 2.98 -4.02 5.21
CA VAL A 158 2.24 -4.24 6.47
C VAL A 158 2.36 -3.00 7.35
N GLN A 159 3.59 -2.51 7.54
CA GLN A 159 3.84 -1.33 8.37
C GLN A 159 3.09 -0.10 7.86
N THR A 160 3.13 0.15 6.55
CA THR A 160 2.42 1.26 5.92
C THR A 160 0.90 1.14 6.10
N VAL A 161 0.33 -0.06 5.93
CA VAL A 161 -1.12 -0.26 6.11
C VAL A 161 -1.52 -0.06 7.56
N VAL A 162 -0.77 -0.60 8.53
CA VAL A 162 -1.02 -0.41 9.97
C VAL A 162 -1.02 1.07 10.35
N LEU A 163 0.04 1.80 9.97
CA LEU A 163 0.13 3.23 10.27
C LEU A 163 -1.02 4.01 9.63
N LEU A 164 -1.37 3.66 8.40
CA LEU A 164 -2.46 4.28 7.68
C LEU A 164 -3.81 4.08 8.39
N VAL A 165 -4.19 2.83 8.69
CA VAL A 165 -5.50 2.55 9.32
C VAL A 165 -5.57 3.09 10.74
N HIS A 166 -4.47 3.06 11.49
CA HIS A 166 -4.40 3.69 12.80
C HIS A 166 -4.63 5.21 12.70
N LYS A 167 -3.97 5.89 11.75
CA LYS A 167 -4.16 7.32 11.54
C LYS A 167 -5.59 7.65 11.11
N LEU A 168 -6.19 6.85 10.23
CA LEU A 168 -7.57 7.02 9.81
C LEU A 168 -8.56 6.80 10.97
N LEU A 169 -8.32 5.82 11.85
CA LEU A 169 -9.11 5.58 13.05
C LEU A 169 -9.14 6.81 13.95
N ASN A 170 -7.98 7.40 14.22
CA ASN A 170 -7.89 8.63 15.02
C ASN A 170 -8.68 9.81 14.39
N ILE A 171 -8.73 9.89 13.06
CA ILE A 171 -9.54 10.91 12.37
C ILE A 171 -11.04 10.56 12.45
N TYR A 172 -11.38 9.27 12.31
CA TYR A 172 -12.75 8.80 12.44
C TYR A 172 -13.32 9.08 13.84
N GLU A 173 -12.59 8.81 14.91
CA GLU A 173 -13.06 9.05 16.29
C GLU A 173 -13.51 10.50 16.51
N ASN A 174 -12.84 11.45 15.87
CA ASN A 174 -13.15 12.87 15.97
C ASN A 174 -14.28 13.33 15.04
N SER A 175 -14.44 12.67 13.88
CA SER A 175 -15.37 13.11 12.83
C SER A 175 -16.64 12.29 12.73
N GLN A 176 -16.61 11.04 13.20
CA GLN A 176 -17.64 10.01 13.06
C GLN A 176 -18.11 9.83 11.60
N ASN A 177 -17.21 10.09 10.64
CA ASN A 177 -17.55 10.05 9.22
C ASN A 177 -17.50 8.60 8.68
N GLN A 178 -18.66 8.11 8.23
CA GLN A 178 -18.82 6.77 7.69
C GLN A 178 -17.87 6.45 6.53
N SER A 179 -17.55 7.40 5.65
CA SER A 179 -16.64 7.13 4.53
C SER A 179 -15.23 6.77 5.00
N ILE A 180 -14.81 7.31 6.16
CA ILE A 180 -13.51 7.00 6.76
C ILE A 180 -13.56 5.60 7.36
N LEU A 181 -14.67 5.24 8.01
CA LEU A 181 -14.87 3.88 8.53
C LEU A 181 -14.83 2.85 7.40
N ASP A 182 -15.45 3.13 6.26
CA ASP A 182 -15.41 2.23 5.10
C ASP A 182 -13.97 2.03 4.59
N ASP A 183 -13.13 3.07 4.61
CA ASP A 183 -11.72 2.98 4.24
C ASP A 183 -10.89 2.24 5.29
N ILE A 184 -11.19 2.43 6.58
CA ILE A 184 -10.59 1.65 7.68
C ILE A 184 -10.91 0.15 7.52
N ILE A 185 -12.16 -0.20 7.22
CA ILE A 185 -12.59 -1.60 7.02
C ILE A 185 -11.87 -2.23 5.83
N LYS A 186 -11.67 -1.51 4.71
CA LYS A 186 -10.85 -2.01 3.60
C LYS A 186 -9.40 -2.28 4.03
N GLY A 187 -8.83 -1.41 4.86
CA GLY A 187 -7.51 -1.60 5.42
C GLY A 187 -7.43 -2.80 6.37
N LEU A 188 -8.45 -3.01 7.20
CA LEU A 188 -8.59 -4.21 8.04
C LEU A 188 -8.60 -5.49 7.18
N GLN A 189 -9.40 -5.51 6.12
CA GLN A 189 -9.49 -6.64 5.20
C GLN A 189 -8.15 -6.93 4.52
N LEU A 190 -7.41 -5.89 4.11
CA LEU A 190 -6.05 -6.05 3.59
C LEU A 190 -5.12 -6.70 4.63
N LEU A 191 -5.11 -6.21 5.87
CA LEU A 191 -4.28 -6.77 6.94
C LEU A 191 -4.64 -8.22 7.27
N HIS A 192 -5.93 -8.55 7.33
CA HIS A 192 -6.40 -9.91 7.59
C HIS A 192 -6.01 -10.88 6.47
N ILE A 193 -6.11 -10.46 5.22
CA ILE A 193 -5.65 -11.27 4.09
C ILE A 193 -4.12 -11.42 4.12
N MET A 194 -3.38 -10.36 4.49
CA MET A 194 -1.92 -10.42 4.64
C MET A 194 -1.50 -11.38 5.76
N SER A 195 -2.17 -11.37 6.91
CA SER A 195 -1.86 -12.27 8.03
C SER A 195 -2.09 -13.74 7.69
N GLN A 196 -3.10 -14.04 6.86
CA GLN A 196 -3.35 -15.40 6.36
C GLN A 196 -2.34 -15.88 5.31
N LYS A 197 -1.56 -14.98 4.69
CA LYS A 197 -0.60 -15.31 3.64
C LYS A 197 0.85 -15.25 4.10
N GLN A 198 1.18 -14.36 5.02
CA GLN A 198 2.55 -14.17 5.50
C GLN A 198 2.81 -15.02 6.75
N ASN A 199 3.78 -15.93 6.66
CA ASN A 199 4.24 -16.69 7.84
C ASN A 199 4.84 -15.79 8.93
N ASN A 200 5.40 -14.63 8.57
CA ASN A 200 6.10 -13.73 9.47
C ASN A 200 5.31 -12.42 9.71
N PHE A 201 3.98 -12.47 9.65
CA PHE A 201 3.14 -11.27 9.80
C PHE A 201 3.44 -10.51 11.11
N ALA A 202 3.62 -11.24 12.22
CA ALA A 202 3.97 -10.67 13.53
C ALA A 202 5.29 -9.89 13.50
N GLU A 203 6.33 -10.47 12.89
CA GLU A 203 7.63 -9.79 12.72
C GLU A 203 7.50 -8.55 11.82
N ASN A 204 6.65 -8.63 10.79
CA ASN A 204 6.51 -7.56 9.80
C ASN A 204 5.91 -6.28 10.40
N HIS A 205 5.00 -6.40 11.37
CA HIS A 205 4.41 -5.23 12.05
C HIS A 205 5.11 -4.84 13.37
N PHE A 206 6.16 -5.56 13.80
CA PHE A 206 6.84 -5.32 15.08
C PHE A 206 7.25 -3.85 15.30
N HIS A 207 7.81 -3.20 14.28
CA HIS A 207 8.24 -1.79 14.38
C HIS A 207 7.09 -0.78 14.55
N VAL A 208 5.85 -1.21 14.32
CA VAL A 208 4.63 -0.40 14.46
C VAL A 208 3.61 -1.08 15.38
N GLU A 209 4.10 -1.96 16.28
CA GLU A 209 3.27 -2.80 17.14
C GLU A 209 2.32 -1.97 18.02
N HIS A 210 2.80 -0.86 18.56
CA HIS A 210 1.95 0.03 19.36
C HIS A 210 0.76 0.57 18.54
N GLN A 211 0.98 1.03 17.31
CA GLN A 211 -0.08 1.51 16.42
C GLN A 211 -1.00 0.37 15.98
N TYR A 212 -0.45 -0.84 15.79
CA TYR A 212 -1.21 -2.04 15.50
C TYR A 212 -2.18 -2.37 16.64
N VAL A 213 -1.69 -2.47 17.88
CA VAL A 213 -2.51 -2.74 19.06
C VAL A 213 -3.61 -1.69 19.24
N GLN A 214 -3.25 -0.41 19.14
CA GLN A 214 -4.20 0.69 19.24
C GLN A 214 -5.28 0.62 18.17
N PHE A 215 -4.88 0.32 16.93
CA PHE A 215 -5.81 0.13 15.82
C PHE A 215 -6.80 -1.02 16.10
N VAL A 216 -6.30 -2.21 16.44
CA VAL A 216 -7.16 -3.39 16.59
C VAL A 216 -8.12 -3.23 17.78
N CYS A 217 -7.62 -2.76 18.94
CA CYS A 217 -8.48 -2.45 20.09
C CYS A 217 -9.49 -1.35 19.81
N GLY A 218 -9.03 -0.24 19.23
CA GLY A 218 -9.86 0.93 18.98
C GLY A 218 -10.96 0.63 17.96
N LEU A 219 -10.63 -0.06 16.87
CA LEU A 219 -11.61 -0.46 15.87
C LEU A 219 -12.62 -1.47 16.45
N LEU A 220 -12.18 -2.45 17.26
CA LEU A 220 -13.09 -3.39 17.91
C LEU A 220 -14.14 -2.67 18.77
N LYS A 221 -13.70 -1.66 19.54
CA LYS A 221 -14.60 -0.84 20.35
C LYS A 221 -15.59 -0.08 19.47
N VAL A 222 -15.10 0.61 18.43
CA VAL A 222 -15.94 1.35 17.48
C VAL A 222 -17.02 0.45 16.87
N LEU A 223 -16.64 -0.73 16.35
CA LEU A 223 -17.59 -1.61 15.67
C LEU A 223 -18.63 -2.22 16.61
N LYS A 224 -18.29 -2.45 17.89
CA LYS A 224 -19.24 -2.93 18.91
C LYS A 224 -20.25 -1.86 19.33
N ASP A 225 -19.84 -0.59 19.33
CA ASP A 225 -20.69 0.52 19.76
C ASP A 225 -21.64 0.99 18.64
N LEU A 226 -21.34 0.68 17.37
CA LEU A 226 -22.16 1.07 16.22
C LEU A 226 -23.37 0.14 16.03
N PRO A 227 -24.55 0.68 15.64
CA PRO A 227 -25.77 -0.10 15.42
C PRO A 227 -25.78 -0.93 14.11
N GLY A 228 -24.62 -1.35 13.60
CA GLY A 228 -24.47 -2.10 12.33
C GLY A 228 -24.12 -3.57 12.52
N ASN A 229 -24.30 -4.37 11.46
CA ASN A 229 -23.79 -5.75 11.44
C ASN A 229 -22.32 -5.74 10.97
N TYR A 230 -21.42 -5.84 11.94
CA TYR A 230 -19.97 -5.90 11.73
C TYR A 230 -19.38 -7.23 12.23
N GLU A 231 -20.19 -8.30 12.27
CA GLU A 231 -19.74 -9.60 12.79
C GLU A 231 -18.51 -10.14 12.03
N SER A 232 -18.48 -9.98 10.70
CA SER A 232 -17.34 -10.38 9.87
C SER A 232 -16.05 -9.63 10.21
N GLU A 233 -16.15 -8.31 10.39
CA GLU A 233 -15.02 -7.44 10.72
C GLU A 233 -14.53 -7.70 12.13
N ILE A 234 -15.44 -7.94 13.08
CA ILE A 234 -15.10 -8.32 14.46
C ILE A 234 -14.39 -9.67 14.49
N MET A 235 -14.81 -10.65 13.68
CA MET A 235 -14.08 -11.92 13.55
C MET A 235 -12.69 -11.73 12.94
N ALA A 236 -12.56 -10.92 11.88
CA ALA A 236 -11.26 -10.61 11.27
C ALA A 236 -10.31 -9.91 12.26
N ILE A 237 -10.85 -9.03 13.11
CA ILE A 237 -10.10 -8.43 14.24
C ILE A 237 -9.67 -9.52 15.22
N GLY A 238 -10.55 -10.46 15.57
CA GLY A 238 -10.21 -11.60 16.43
C GLY A 238 -9.05 -12.43 15.88
N ASP A 239 -9.04 -12.74 14.59
CA ASP A 239 -7.95 -13.48 13.93
C ASP A 239 -6.64 -12.70 13.89
N LEU A 240 -6.70 -11.36 13.85
CA LEU A 240 -5.53 -10.49 13.91
C LEU A 240 -5.03 -10.31 15.36
N TRP A 241 -5.95 -10.32 16.32
CA TRP A 241 -5.66 -10.21 17.74
C TRP A 241 -5.15 -11.55 18.31
N ASP A 242 -3.99 -12.01 17.83
CA ASP A 242 -3.31 -13.21 18.33
C ASP A 242 -2.30 -12.86 19.45
N PHE A 243 -2.73 -12.00 20.38
CA PHE A 243 -2.16 -12.10 21.72
C PHE A 243 -2.83 -13.30 22.37
N ASN A 244 -2.19 -14.46 22.26
CA ASN A 244 -2.02 -15.28 23.45
C ASN A 244 -1.30 -14.37 24.47
N GLN A 245 -2.06 -13.53 25.17
CA GLN A 245 -1.70 -13.23 26.54
C GLN A 245 -1.69 -14.61 27.19
N ASP A 246 -0.49 -15.17 27.33
CA ASP A 246 -0.17 -15.91 28.52
C ASP A 246 -0.58 -15.04 29.72
N ASP A 247 -1.86 -15.06 30.06
CA ASP A 247 -2.38 -14.95 31.42
C ASP A 247 -2.03 -16.24 32.21
N SER A 248 -1.04 -17.00 31.71
CA SER A 248 -0.35 -18.09 32.36
C SER A 248 0.73 -17.50 33.28
N GLU A 249 0.38 -17.38 34.56
CA GLU A 249 1.31 -17.41 35.70
C GLU A 249 2.11 -16.13 36.02
N ILE A 250 1.42 -15.13 36.56
CA ILE A 250 1.91 -14.55 37.83
C ILE A 250 1.14 -15.27 38.94
N GLN A 251 1.57 -16.48 39.28
CA GLN A 251 1.31 -17.00 40.62
C GLN A 251 2.20 -16.18 41.55
N GLU A 252 1.61 -15.20 42.23
CA GLU A 252 2.17 -14.69 43.48
C GLU A 252 2.30 -15.88 44.44
N SER A 253 3.49 -16.45 44.51
CA SER A 253 3.86 -17.32 45.62
C SER A 253 4.01 -16.43 46.84
N ASP A 254 2.91 -16.24 47.56
CA ASP A 254 2.93 -15.78 48.95
C ASP A 254 3.63 -16.86 49.79
N GLU A 255 4.97 -16.83 49.81
CA GLU A 255 5.72 -17.39 50.92
C GLU A 255 5.58 -16.42 52.10
N GLU A 256 4.66 -16.71 53.01
CA GLU A 256 4.68 -16.15 54.37
C GLU A 256 5.98 -16.55 55.09
N PRO A 257 6.72 -15.60 55.68
CA PRO A 257 7.63 -15.90 56.77
C PRO A 257 7.07 -15.31 58.07
N GLY A 258 6.59 -16.15 58.98
CA GLY A 258 6.24 -15.74 60.35
C GLY A 258 5.49 -16.77 61.18
#